data_AF-A0ABD5F1D0-F1
#
_entry.id   AF-A0ABD5F1D0-F1
#
_cell.length_a   1.000
_cell.length_b   1.000
_cell.length_c   1.000
_cell.angle_alpha   90.00
_cell.angle_beta   90.00
_cell.angle_gamma   90.00
#
_symmetry.space_group_name_H-M   'P 1'
#
loop_
_entity.id
_entity.type
_entity.pdbx_description
1 polymer ?
#
loop_
_entity_poly.entity_id
_entity_poly.type
_entity_poly.pdbx_seq_one_letter_code
_entity_poly.pdbx_strand_id
1 'polypeptide(L)'
;MKNEAWAQHPDEDALAHYALGTASDGFRSVERHLDRCSRCRDWLSHQESLALVVDSVWAELSDAVDAVVSSPGERWLMRLGVPDHVARLVASVPALRVSWLGASALLMLLAALTSRLLAPDGAPAVFVLLAPLLPVVSV
;
A
#
# COMPACT_ATOMS: atom_id res chain seq x y z
N MET A 1 -25.06 5.85 28.34
CA MET A 1 -24.06 5.11 29.15
C MET A 1 -22.68 5.62 28.78
N LYS A 2 -21.86 5.87 29.81
CA LYS A 2 -20.68 6.71 29.84
C LYS A 2 -19.53 6.23 28.95
N ASN A 3 -19.02 7.11 28.09
CA ASN A 3 -17.69 6.99 27.50
C ASN A 3 -16.80 8.14 28.02
N GLU A 4 -16.74 8.29 29.35
CA GLU A 4 -16.03 9.36 30.06
C GLU A 4 -14.50 9.17 30.09
N ALA A 5 -13.95 8.15 29.41
CA ALA A 5 -12.50 7.95 29.28
C ALA A 5 -11.85 8.82 28.18
N TRP A 6 -12.65 9.45 27.31
CA TRP A 6 -12.20 10.42 26.28
C TRP A 6 -12.56 11.86 26.64
N ALA A 7 -13.02 12.10 27.88
CA ALA A 7 -13.53 13.40 28.32
C ALA A 7 -12.46 14.49 28.33
N GLN A 8 -11.18 14.10 28.38
CA GLN A 8 -10.07 15.02 28.30
C GLN A 8 -9.67 15.20 26.84
N HIS A 9 -10.21 16.26 26.24
CA HIS A 9 -9.79 16.71 24.92
C HIS A 9 -8.31 17.12 24.98
N PRO A 10 -7.52 16.85 23.93
CA PRO A 10 -6.18 17.43 23.80
C PRO A 10 -6.28 18.95 23.86
N ASP A 11 -5.25 19.57 24.43
CA ASP A 11 -5.14 21.02 24.48
C ASP A 11 -5.14 21.63 23.07
N GLU A 12 -5.62 22.87 22.94
CA GLU A 12 -5.70 23.56 21.63
C GLU A 12 -4.31 23.73 21.02
N ASP A 13 -3.30 24.00 21.84
CA ASP A 13 -1.90 24.08 21.40
C ASP A 13 -1.41 22.73 20.88
N ALA A 14 -1.78 21.62 21.51
CA ALA A 14 -1.42 20.28 21.05
C ALA A 14 -2.11 19.93 19.72
N LEU A 15 -3.37 20.34 19.52
CA LEU A 15 -4.09 20.18 18.26
C LEU A 15 -3.49 21.06 17.15
N ALA A 16 -3.09 22.29 17.46
CA ALA A 16 -2.43 23.19 16.51
C ALA A 16 -1.06 22.65 16.07
N HIS A 17 -0.26 22.13 17.01
CA HIS A 17 1.01 21.48 16.68
C HIS A 17 0.82 20.18 15.90
N TYR A 18 -0.24 19.41 16.17
CA TYR A 18 -0.62 18.25 15.36
C TYR A 18 -0.98 18.67 13.93
N ALA A 19 -1.81 19.71 13.77
CA ALA A 19 -2.21 20.28 12.49
C ALA A 19 -1.02 20.74 11.64
N LEU A 20 -0.02 21.36 12.26
CA LEU A 20 1.18 21.85 11.59
C LEU A 20 2.25 20.76 11.38
N GLY A 21 2.03 19.54 11.87
CA GLY A 21 3.03 18.46 11.84
C GLY A 21 4.25 18.72 12.73
N THR A 22 4.17 19.68 13.67
CA THR A 22 5.27 20.09 14.55
C THR A 22 5.21 19.45 15.94
N ALA A 23 4.18 18.65 16.23
CA ALA A 23 4.05 17.95 17.51
C ALA A 23 5.13 16.85 17.65
N SER A 24 6.14 17.10 18.49
CA SER A 24 7.21 16.13 18.78
C SER A 24 6.77 15.05 19.78
N ASP A 25 5.94 15.41 20.76
CA ASP A 25 5.43 14.52 21.80
C ASP A 25 3.92 14.38 21.72
N GLY A 26 3.41 13.18 21.95
CA GLY A 26 1.96 12.94 22.05
C GLY A 26 1.20 12.87 20.72
N PHE A 27 1.85 12.96 19.56
CA PHE A 27 1.21 12.86 18.23
C PHE A 27 0.27 11.65 18.12
N ARG A 28 0.76 10.46 18.48
CA ARG A 28 -0.06 9.22 18.49
C ARG A 28 -1.26 9.27 19.43
N SER A 29 -1.16 10.03 20.51
CA SER A 29 -2.26 10.19 21.47
C SER A 29 -3.35 11.09 20.89
N VAL A 30 -2.96 12.21 20.29
CA VAL A 30 -3.86 13.13 19.58
C VAL A 30 -4.55 12.40 18.43
N GLU A 31 -3.80 11.68 17.60
CA GLU A 31 -4.36 10.92 16.48
C GLU A 31 -5.39 9.88 16.92
N ARG A 32 -5.06 9.09 17.94
CA ARG A 32 -5.97 8.08 18.51
C ARG A 32 -7.25 8.70 19.08
N HIS A 33 -7.19 9.94 19.55
CA HIS A 33 -8.35 10.69 20.01
C HIS A 33 -9.19 11.19 18.83
N LEU A 34 -8.55 11.73 17.78
CA LEU A 34 -9.21 12.21 16.56
C LEU A 34 -9.99 11.11 15.84
N ASP A 35 -9.47 9.87 15.83
CA ASP A 35 -10.18 8.69 15.32
C ASP A 35 -11.58 8.49 15.93
N ARG A 36 -11.77 8.95 17.18
CA ARG A 36 -12.98 8.70 17.97
C ARG A 36 -13.79 9.95 18.28
N CYS A 37 -13.19 11.14 18.20
CA CYS A 37 -13.82 12.40 18.58
C CYS A 37 -14.16 13.24 17.34
N SER A 38 -15.45 13.31 16.97
CA SER A 38 -15.90 14.18 15.87
C SER A 38 -15.75 15.67 16.20
N ARG A 39 -15.94 16.08 17.45
CA ARG A 39 -15.82 17.48 17.88
C ARG A 39 -14.44 18.07 17.61
N CYS A 40 -13.38 17.34 17.94
CA CYS A 40 -12.01 17.80 17.69
C CYS A 40 -11.70 17.83 16.18
N ARG A 41 -12.27 16.90 15.40
CA ARG A 41 -12.15 16.90 13.93
C ARG A 41 -12.85 18.11 13.29
N ASP A 42 -14.07 18.43 13.72
CA ASP A 42 -14.79 19.61 13.24
C ASP A 42 -14.04 20.90 13.57
N TRP A 43 -13.52 21.02 14.80
CA TRP A 43 -12.74 22.18 15.20
C TRP A 43 -11.47 22.36 14.34
N LEU A 44 -10.73 21.28 14.08
CA LEU A 44 -9.60 21.28 13.15
C LEU A 44 -10.03 21.71 11.74
N SER A 45 -11.16 21.20 11.23
CA SER A 45 -11.64 21.52 9.87
C SER A 45 -11.99 22.99 9.67
N HIS A 46 -12.31 23.72 10.75
CA HIS A 46 -12.62 25.14 10.70
C HIS A 46 -11.39 26.06 10.82
N GLN A 47 -10.19 25.51 11.00
CA GLN A 47 -8.97 26.31 10.99
C GLN A 47 -8.55 26.64 9.55
N GLU A 48 -8.64 27.92 9.19
CA GLU A 48 -8.25 28.44 7.88
C GLU A 48 -6.75 28.21 7.58
N SER A 49 -5.91 28.29 8.59
CA SER A 49 -4.47 27.97 8.50
C SER A 49 -4.22 26.52 8.12
N LEU A 50 -5.04 25.59 8.62
CA LEU A 50 -4.92 24.16 8.30
C LEU A 50 -5.33 23.89 6.85
N ALA A 51 -6.40 24.51 6.37
CA ALA A 51 -6.84 24.35 4.98
C ALA A 51 -5.73 24.76 3.99
N LEU A 52 -5.09 25.90 4.22
CA LEU A 52 -3.98 26.40 3.39
C LEU A 52 -2.76 25.46 3.41
N VAL A 53 -2.38 24.96 4.59
CA VAL A 53 -1.23 24.04 4.75
C VAL A 53 -1.53 22.69 4.10
N VAL A 54 -2.74 22.15 4.28
CA VAL A 54 -3.16 20.89 3.66
C VAL A 54 -3.15 21.02 2.15
N ASP A 55 -3.71 22.09 1.59
CA ASP A 55 -3.73 22.30 0.14
C ASP A 55 -2.31 22.42 -0.43
N SER A 56 -1.41 23.16 0.25
CA SER A 56 -0.03 23.33 -0.21
C SER A 56 0.77 22.03 -0.15
N VAL A 57 0.66 21.29 0.97
CA VAL A 57 1.33 20.00 1.15
C VAL A 57 0.77 18.98 0.17
N TRP A 58 -0.53 19.01 -0.08
CA TRP A 58 -1.17 18.11 -1.02
C TRP A 58 -0.75 18.40 -2.46
N ALA A 59 -0.65 19.67 -2.85
CA ALA A 59 -0.14 20.05 -4.16
C ALA A 59 1.32 19.59 -4.36
N GLU A 60 2.20 19.82 -3.39
CA GLU A 60 3.58 19.36 -3.42
C GLU A 60 3.68 17.83 -3.51
N LEU A 61 2.87 17.12 -2.72
CA LEU A 61 2.84 15.65 -2.75
C LEU A 61 2.31 15.12 -4.09
N SER A 62 1.27 15.74 -4.64
CA SER A 62 0.72 15.37 -5.95
C SER A 62 1.78 15.56 -7.04
N ASP A 63 2.47 16.69 -7.05
CA ASP A 63 3.55 16.97 -7.99
C ASP A 63 4.69 15.95 -7.84
N ALA A 64 5.07 15.61 -6.60
CA ALA A 64 6.10 14.62 -6.33
C ALA A 64 5.68 13.19 -6.76
N VAL A 65 4.42 12.81 -6.56
CA VAL A 65 3.86 11.52 -6.99
C VAL A 65 3.79 11.43 -8.52
N ASP A 66 3.39 12.50 -9.19
CA ASP A 66 3.32 12.52 -10.65
C ASP A 66 4.70 12.57 -11.32
N ALA A 67 5.69 13.16 -10.63
CA ALA A 67 7.08 13.23 -11.05
C ALA A 67 7.85 11.90 -10.97
N VAL A 68 7.26 10.82 -10.41
CA VAL A 68 7.89 9.49 -10.36
C VAL A 68 8.21 9.04 -11.79
N VAL A 69 9.51 9.11 -12.11
CA VAL A 69 10.04 9.04 -13.47
C VAL A 69 9.76 7.69 -14.10
N SER A 70 9.38 7.71 -15.38
CA SER A 70 9.07 6.50 -16.15
C SER A 70 10.20 5.47 -16.05
N SER A 71 9.90 4.30 -15.51
CA SER A 71 10.92 3.26 -15.33
C SER A 71 11.38 2.70 -16.69
N PRO A 72 12.61 2.19 -16.82
CA PRO A 72 13.03 1.49 -18.04
C PRO A 72 12.08 0.35 -18.45
N GLY A 73 11.39 -0.28 -17.48
CA GLY A 73 10.38 -1.30 -17.71
C GLY A 73 9.10 -0.79 -18.38
N GLU A 74 8.73 0.46 -18.14
CA GLU A 74 7.58 1.12 -18.77
C GLU A 74 7.81 1.29 -20.28
N ARG A 75 9.02 1.66 -20.69
CA ARG A 75 9.38 1.76 -22.11
C ARG A 75 9.33 0.43 -22.84
N TRP A 76 9.70 -0.67 -22.17
CA TRP A 76 9.57 -2.01 -22.72
C TRP A 76 8.10 -2.44 -22.85
N LEU A 77 7.26 -2.13 -21.85
CA LEU A 77 5.83 -2.43 -21.90
C LEU A 77 5.11 -1.63 -23.00
N MET A 78 5.41 -0.35 -23.16
CA MET A 78 4.88 0.47 -24.26
C MET A 78 5.29 -0.09 -25.63
N ARG A 79 6.52 -0.59 -25.78
CA ARG A 79 6.96 -1.25 -27.03
C ARG A 79 6.23 -2.57 -27.33
N LEU A 80 5.71 -3.24 -26.29
CA LEU A 80 4.86 -4.42 -26.44
C LEU A 80 3.38 -4.07 -26.69
N GLY A 81 3.04 -2.79 -26.85
CA GLY A 81 1.68 -2.31 -27.13
C GLY A 81 0.82 -2.13 -25.88
N VAL A 82 1.40 -2.11 -24.68
CA VAL A 82 0.66 -1.87 -23.43
C VAL A 82 0.33 -0.37 -23.33
N PRO A 83 -0.94 0.01 -23.06
CA PRO A 83 -1.32 1.40 -22.86
C PRO A 83 -0.54 2.05 -21.70
N ASP A 84 -0.19 3.33 -21.86
CA ASP A 84 0.65 4.10 -20.92
C ASP A 84 0.18 4.00 -19.46
N HIS A 85 -1.12 4.22 -19.22
CA HIS A 85 -1.73 4.12 -17.89
C HIS A 85 -1.56 2.72 -17.26
N VAL A 86 -1.60 1.65 -18.04
CA VAL A 86 -1.36 0.28 -17.56
C VAL A 86 0.11 0.06 -17.31
N ALA A 87 0.99 0.54 -18.20
CA ALA A 87 2.43 0.40 -18.06
C ALA A 87 2.94 1.09 -16.77
N ARG A 88 2.41 2.27 -16.44
CA ARG A 88 2.73 3.03 -15.22
C ARG A 88 2.24 2.32 -13.95
N LEU A 89 1.00 1.81 -13.96
CA LEU A 89 0.42 1.03 -12.87
C LEU A 89 1.19 -0.28 -12.62
N VAL A 90 1.66 -0.89 -13.69
CA VAL A 90 2.39 -2.17 -13.68
C VAL A 90 3.88 -1.97 -13.32
N ALA A 91 4.42 -0.77 -13.53
CA ALA A 91 5.78 -0.40 -13.12
C ALA A 91 5.87 0.01 -11.63
N SER A 92 4.80 0.56 -11.05
CA SER A 92 4.77 1.00 -9.65
C SER A 92 4.70 -0.14 -8.62
N VAL A 93 4.40 -1.36 -9.05
CA VAL A 93 4.29 -2.54 -8.17
C VAL A 93 5.31 -3.65 -8.55
N PRO A 94 6.63 -3.37 -8.54
CA PRO A 94 7.64 -4.33 -8.99
C PRO A 94 7.77 -5.54 -8.04
N ALA A 95 7.60 -5.35 -6.73
CA ALA A 95 7.76 -6.42 -5.74
C ALA A 95 6.71 -7.54 -5.90
N LEU A 96 5.46 -7.18 -6.24
CA LEU A 96 4.38 -8.15 -6.43
C LEU A 96 4.59 -8.99 -7.70
N ARG A 97 5.22 -8.39 -8.74
CA ARG A 97 5.50 -9.06 -10.03
C ARG A 97 6.62 -10.07 -9.92
N VAL A 98 7.68 -9.76 -9.17
CA VAL A 98 8.81 -10.70 -9.00
C VAL A 98 8.38 -11.92 -8.19
N SER A 99 7.60 -11.72 -7.12
CA SER A 99 7.04 -12.82 -6.33
C SER A 99 6.13 -13.71 -7.19
N TRP A 100 5.21 -13.10 -7.96
CA TRP A 100 4.28 -13.85 -8.81
C TRP A 100 4.96 -14.60 -9.98
N LEU A 101 5.90 -13.96 -10.68
CA LEU A 101 6.67 -14.60 -11.76
C LEU A 101 7.58 -15.70 -11.23
N GLY A 102 8.23 -15.47 -10.08
CA GLY A 102 9.05 -16.46 -9.40
C GLY A 102 8.24 -17.69 -8.98
N ALA A 103 7.09 -17.48 -8.35
CA ALA A 103 6.17 -18.56 -7.97
C ALA A 103 5.66 -19.35 -9.19
N SER A 104 5.30 -18.65 -10.27
CA SER A 104 4.82 -19.29 -11.52
C SER A 104 5.92 -20.10 -12.21
N ALA A 105 7.15 -19.58 -12.28
CA ALA A 105 8.29 -20.27 -12.84
C ALA A 105 8.66 -21.51 -12.01
N LEU A 106 8.66 -21.39 -10.68
CA LEU A 106 8.89 -22.50 -9.76
C LEU A 106 7.81 -23.58 -9.93
N LEU A 107 6.55 -23.17 -10.07
CA LEU A 107 5.44 -24.10 -10.34
C LEU A 107 5.61 -24.84 -11.66
N MET A 108 5.97 -24.15 -12.75
CA MET A 108 6.24 -24.79 -14.04
C MET A 108 7.42 -25.76 -13.98
N LEU A 109 8.49 -25.41 -13.27
CA LEU A 109 9.63 -26.30 -13.05
C LEU A 109 9.22 -27.56 -12.29
N LEU A 110 8.47 -27.41 -11.20
CA LEU A 110 7.95 -28.54 -10.43
C LEU A 110 7.04 -29.42 -11.28
N ALA A 111 6.16 -28.85 -12.11
CA ALA A 111 5.33 -29.58 -13.06
C ALA A 111 6.16 -30.39 -14.06
N ALA A 112 7.20 -29.76 -14.63
CA ALA A 112 8.09 -30.41 -15.58
C ALA A 112 8.88 -31.55 -14.91
N LEU A 113 9.39 -31.33 -13.69
CA LEU A 113 10.11 -32.33 -12.91
C LEU A 113 9.21 -33.52 -12.56
N THR A 114 8.00 -33.31 -12.07
CA THR A 114 7.07 -34.40 -11.76
C THR A 114 6.68 -35.17 -13.02
N SER A 115 6.44 -34.49 -14.15
CA SER A 115 6.12 -35.15 -15.42
C SER A 115 7.25 -36.04 -15.95
N ARG A 116 8.51 -35.73 -15.62
CA ARG A 116 9.67 -36.51 -16.07
C ARG A 116 10.11 -37.59 -15.10
N LEU A 117 9.84 -37.41 -13.80
CA LEU A 117 10.36 -38.28 -12.73
C LEU A 117 9.32 -39.27 -12.20
N LEU A 118 8.02 -38.99 -12.33
CA LEU A 118 6.95 -39.90 -11.91
C LEU A 118 6.37 -40.66 -13.11
N ALA A 119 6.16 -41.96 -12.92
CA ALA A 119 5.41 -42.81 -13.86
C ALA A 119 3.98 -42.27 -14.07
N PRO A 120 3.37 -42.53 -15.25
CA PRO A 120 2.09 -41.93 -15.67
C PRO A 120 0.93 -42.09 -14.68
N ASP A 121 0.99 -43.05 -13.76
CA ASP A 121 -0.09 -43.36 -12.83
C ASP A 121 -0.07 -42.56 -11.51
N GLY A 122 1.01 -41.83 -11.20
CA GLY A 122 1.19 -41.15 -9.89
C GLY A 122 1.21 -39.61 -9.93
N ALA A 123 1.29 -39.01 -11.12
CA ALA A 123 1.72 -37.61 -11.28
C ALA A 123 0.65 -36.47 -11.12
N PRO A 124 -0.68 -36.68 -11.24
CA PRO A 124 -1.60 -35.53 -11.28
C PRO A 124 -1.95 -34.97 -9.89
N ALA A 125 -2.00 -35.81 -8.84
CA ALA A 125 -2.49 -35.38 -7.53
C ALA A 125 -1.51 -34.46 -6.78
N VAL A 126 -0.21 -34.78 -6.81
CA VAL A 126 0.82 -33.98 -6.11
C VAL A 126 0.97 -32.59 -6.71
N PHE A 127 0.89 -32.47 -8.04
CA PHE A 127 0.94 -31.18 -8.73
C PHE A 127 -0.28 -30.30 -8.39
N VAL A 128 -1.48 -30.87 -8.42
CA VAL A 128 -2.73 -30.17 -8.06
C VAL A 128 -2.72 -29.73 -6.59
N LEU A 129 -2.10 -30.51 -5.70
CA LEU A 129 -2.01 -30.19 -4.28
C LEU A 129 -0.97 -29.09 -3.97
N LEU A 130 0.20 -29.11 -4.63
CA LEU A 130 1.26 -28.11 -4.41
C LEU A 130 0.99 -26.78 -5.11
N ALA A 131 0.33 -26.79 -6.28
CA ALA A 131 0.06 -25.60 -7.08
C ALA A 131 -0.56 -24.41 -6.31
N PRO A 132 -1.61 -24.60 -5.48
CA PRO A 132 -2.21 -23.51 -4.72
C PRO A 132 -1.43 -23.12 -3.45
N LEU A 133 -0.47 -23.92 -2.98
CA LEU A 133 0.32 -23.64 -1.77
C LEU A 133 1.56 -22.78 -2.05
N LEU A 134 2.11 -22.86 -3.26
CA LEU A 134 3.28 -22.07 -3.70
C LEU A 134 3.11 -20.55 -3.57
N PRO A 135 1.95 -19.94 -3.93
CA PRO A 135 1.73 -18.50 -3.75
C PRO A 135 1.68 -18.07 -2.28
N VAL A 136 1.35 -18.98 -1.35
CA VAL A 136 1.23 -18.66 0.08
C VAL A 136 2.60 -18.56 0.74
N VAL A 137 3.61 -19.30 0.25
CA VAL A 137 4.98 -19.26 0.78
C VAL A 137 5.83 -18.12 0.18
N SER A 138 5.33 -17.41 -0.84
CA SER A 138 6.04 -16.34 -1.53
C SER A 138 5.76 -14.93 -0.97
N VAL A 139 5.01 -14.85 0.15
CA VAL A 139 4.69 -13.64 0.92
C VAL A 139 5.35 -13.77 2.29
#